data_AF-A0A355HED2-F1
#
_entry.id   AF-A0A355HED2-F1
#
_cell.length_a   1.000
_cell.length_b   1.000
_cell.length_c   1.000
_cell.angle_alpha   90.00
_cell.angle_beta   90.00
_cell.angle_gamma   90.00
#
_symmetry.space_group_name_H-M   'P 1'
#
loop_
_entity.id
_entity.type
_entity.pdbx_description
1 polymer ?
#
loop_
_entity_poly.entity_id
_entity_poly.type
_entity_poly.pdbx_seq_one_letter_code
_entity_poly.pdbx_strand_id
1 'polypeptide(L)'
;EWFNGSAGGLILRADAKNMTVETEFGIERGDVINLIPSQWAGRIARYSGLADESGWCPVDQLTFESTLHTGIHVIGDAAIAGVMPKSGFSASKQAKVTAASVISLLNEKEPTSYSISNTCYSFLAPDYAISVSAIYQLSDRELVKVKGSGGVSPLNAELSERRAEAVYAQRWYDSITQDMFG
;
A
#
# COMPACT_ATOMS: atom_id res chain seq x y z
N GLU A 1 12.62 21.45 8.88
CA GLU A 1 13.61 20.51 8.34
C GLU A 1 13.06 19.09 8.49
N TRP A 2 13.40 18.16 7.60
CA TRP A 2 12.93 16.77 7.70
C TRP A 2 14.01 15.89 8.34
N PHE A 3 13.66 15.16 9.39
CA PHE A 3 14.51 14.18 10.05
C PHE A 3 13.91 12.79 9.84
N ASN A 4 14.68 11.89 9.25
CA ASN A 4 14.24 10.51 9.10
C ASN A 4 14.30 9.78 10.45
N GLY A 5 13.50 8.72 10.61
CA GLY A 5 13.43 7.98 11.87
C GLY A 5 14.78 7.41 12.33
N SER A 6 15.59 6.92 11.39
CA SER A 6 16.95 6.40 11.66
C SER A 6 17.97 7.48 12.05
N ALA A 7 17.64 8.75 11.89
CA ALA A 7 18.48 9.90 12.21
C ALA A 7 17.88 10.71 13.37
N GLY A 8 17.20 10.02 14.31
CA GLY A 8 16.62 10.61 15.51
C GLY A 8 15.24 11.26 15.34
N GLY A 9 14.68 11.24 14.13
CA GLY A 9 13.33 11.76 13.83
C GLY A 9 12.18 10.85 14.29
N LEU A 10 12.46 9.77 15.03
CA LEU A 10 11.43 8.87 15.55
C LEU A 10 10.63 9.55 16.66
N ILE A 11 9.30 9.49 16.59
CA ILE A 11 8.43 9.97 17.65
C ILE A 11 8.35 8.90 18.75
N LEU A 12 8.94 9.19 19.91
CA LEU A 12 8.95 8.31 21.09
C LEU A 12 7.67 8.45 21.92
N ARG A 13 7.16 9.67 22.02
CA ARG A 13 5.93 9.98 22.77
C ARG A 13 5.24 11.20 22.18
N ALA A 14 3.92 11.25 22.32
CA ALA A 14 3.12 12.44 22.03
C ALA A 14 2.30 12.83 23.27
N ASP A 15 2.29 14.13 23.59
CA ASP A 15 1.46 14.71 24.63
C ASP A 15 0.47 15.67 23.97
N ALA A 16 -0.75 15.17 23.76
CA ALA A 16 -1.82 15.92 23.12
C ALA A 16 -2.31 17.11 23.98
N LYS A 17 -2.16 17.04 25.31
CA LYS A 17 -2.58 18.13 26.20
C LYS A 17 -1.62 19.31 26.09
N ASN A 18 -0.32 19.01 26.04
CA ASN A 18 0.72 20.02 25.98
C ASN A 18 1.10 20.42 24.55
N MET A 19 0.55 19.77 23.52
CA MET A 19 0.89 19.96 22.11
C MET A 19 2.38 19.79 21.84
N THR A 20 2.92 18.67 22.31
CA THR A 20 4.34 18.33 22.15
C THR A 20 4.55 16.90 21.69
N VAL A 21 5.63 16.66 20.94
CA VAL A 21 6.16 15.33 20.63
C VAL A 21 7.57 15.19 21.19
N GLU A 22 7.93 13.99 21.62
CA GLU A 22 9.25 13.65 22.10
C GLU A 22 9.97 12.85 21.03
N THR A 23 11.19 13.28 20.70
CA THR A 23 12.11 12.64 19.75
C THR A 23 13.42 12.30 20.46
N GLU A 24 14.36 11.67 19.76
CA GLU A 24 15.70 11.43 20.31
C GLU A 24 16.47 12.73 20.61
N PHE A 25 16.06 13.86 20.03
CA PHE A 25 16.65 15.17 20.26
C PHE A 25 15.98 15.97 21.39
N GLY A 26 14.90 15.43 21.96
CA GLY A 26 14.13 16.06 23.03
C GLY A 26 12.70 16.40 22.63
N ILE A 27 12.10 17.34 23.37
CA ILE A 27 10.70 17.71 23.24
C ILE A 27 10.54 18.84 22.22
N GLU A 28 9.71 18.60 21.22
CA GLU A 28 9.31 19.57 20.20
C GLU A 28 7.86 19.99 20.41
N ARG A 29 7.56 21.28 20.23
CA ARG A 29 6.20 21.84 20.35
C ARG A 29 5.68 22.20 18.96
N GLY A 30 4.43 21.83 18.68
CA GLY A 30 3.76 22.20 17.44
C GLY A 30 2.43 22.89 17.71
N ASP A 31 2.12 23.96 16.98
CA ASP A 31 0.78 24.57 16.98
C ASP A 31 -0.26 23.59 16.39
N VAL A 32 0.19 22.74 15.45
CA VAL A 32 -0.58 21.62 14.88
C VAL A 32 0.35 20.41 14.80
N ILE A 33 -0.14 19.25 15.24
CA ILE A 33 0.60 17.98 15.19
C ILE A 33 -0.27 16.96 14.45
N ASN A 34 0.19 16.53 13.27
CA ASN A 34 -0.38 15.39 12.54
C ASN A 34 0.43 14.13 12.86
N LEU A 35 -0.03 13.35 13.85
CA LEU A 35 0.62 12.12 14.26
C LEU A 35 0.04 10.91 13.53
N ILE A 36 0.88 10.19 12.78
CA ILE A 36 0.52 8.94 12.10
C ILE A 36 1.15 7.79 12.88
N PRO A 37 0.39 7.01 13.68
CA PRO A 37 0.95 5.93 14.49
C PRO A 37 1.32 4.72 13.62
N SER A 38 2.08 3.79 14.21
CA SER A 38 2.26 2.45 13.65
C SER A 38 0.90 1.79 13.40
N GLN A 39 0.79 1.11 12.26
CA GLN A 39 -0.47 0.51 11.78
C GLN A 39 -0.39 -1.01 11.81
N TRP A 40 -1.55 -1.66 11.73
CA TRP A 40 -1.73 -3.12 11.71
C TRP A 40 -3.02 -3.48 10.97
N ALA A 41 -3.25 -4.76 10.69
CA ALA A 41 -4.49 -5.23 10.07
C ALA A 41 -5.72 -4.87 10.91
N GLY A 42 -6.83 -4.58 10.21
CA GLY A 42 -8.09 -4.19 10.85
C GLY A 42 -8.52 -5.13 11.97
N ARG A 43 -9.24 -4.60 12.98
CA ARG A 43 -9.58 -5.33 14.22
C ARG A 43 -10.19 -6.71 13.96
N ILE A 44 -11.06 -6.83 12.95
CA ILE A 44 -11.70 -8.10 12.61
C ILE A 44 -10.68 -9.16 12.20
N ALA A 45 -9.67 -8.81 11.41
CA ALA A 45 -8.66 -9.77 10.97
C ALA A 45 -7.83 -10.29 12.15
N ARG A 46 -7.43 -9.39 13.06
CA ARG A 46 -6.69 -9.77 14.27
C ARG A 46 -7.51 -10.62 15.23
N TYR A 47 -8.80 -10.31 15.40
CA TYR A 47 -9.66 -11.00 16.37
C TYR A 47 -10.15 -12.36 15.83
N SER A 48 -10.21 -12.51 14.51
CA SER A 48 -10.58 -13.76 13.85
C SER A 48 -9.39 -14.70 13.63
N GLY A 49 -8.21 -14.41 14.15
CA GLY A 49 -7.02 -15.27 13.99
C GLY A 49 -6.37 -15.20 12.60
N LEU A 50 -6.73 -14.22 11.77
CA LEU A 50 -6.18 -14.06 10.41
C LEU A 50 -4.84 -13.33 10.37
N ALA A 51 -4.46 -12.66 11.47
CA ALA A 51 -3.20 -11.95 11.58
C ALA A 51 -2.20 -12.72 12.46
N ASP A 52 -0.93 -12.71 12.06
CA ASP A 52 0.17 -13.28 12.84
C ASP A 52 0.75 -12.29 13.86
N GLU A 53 1.87 -12.65 14.48
CA GLU A 53 2.56 -11.84 15.49
C GLU A 53 3.01 -10.46 14.98
N SER A 54 3.15 -10.27 13.67
CA SER A 54 3.44 -8.96 13.07
C SER A 54 2.23 -8.01 13.10
N GLY A 55 1.03 -8.55 13.36
CA GLY A 55 -0.23 -7.82 13.30
C GLY A 55 -0.82 -7.72 11.89
N TRP A 56 -0.23 -8.38 10.90
CA TRP A 56 -0.70 -8.48 9.51
C TRP A 56 -1.09 -9.90 9.13
N CYS A 57 -1.81 -10.06 8.02
CA CYS A 57 -2.37 -11.35 7.63
C CYS A 57 -1.48 -12.06 6.61
N PRO A 58 -0.82 -13.18 6.95
CA PRO A 58 -0.08 -13.96 5.99
C PRO A 58 -1.04 -14.65 5.01
N VAL A 59 -0.70 -14.58 3.73
CA VAL A 59 -1.53 -15.09 2.64
C VAL A 59 -0.69 -15.83 1.60
N ASP A 60 -1.30 -16.80 0.93
CA ASP A 60 -0.79 -17.33 -0.33
C ASP A 60 -0.84 -16.22 -1.39
N GLN A 61 0.28 -15.87 -2.02
CA GLN A 61 0.33 -14.71 -2.92
C GLN A 61 -0.21 -14.99 -4.34
N LEU A 62 -0.56 -16.25 -4.66
CA LEU A 62 -1.31 -16.61 -5.87
C LEU A 62 -2.81 -16.40 -5.67
N THR A 63 -3.35 -16.80 -4.53
CA THR A 63 -4.82 -16.81 -4.29
C THR A 63 -5.30 -15.75 -3.30
N PHE A 64 -4.39 -15.16 -2.53
CA PHE A 64 -4.66 -14.34 -1.33
C PHE A 64 -5.45 -15.09 -0.24
N GLU A 65 -5.47 -16.42 -0.29
CA GLU A 65 -6.02 -17.24 0.79
C GLU A 65 -5.13 -17.14 2.03
N SER A 66 -5.74 -17.03 3.21
CA SER A 66 -5.03 -16.99 4.48
C SER A 66 -4.27 -18.29 4.69
N THR A 67 -3.01 -18.19 5.09
CA THR A 67 -2.22 -19.37 5.48
C THR A 67 -2.58 -19.90 6.87
N LEU A 68 -3.43 -19.17 7.60
CA LEU A 68 -3.90 -19.52 8.94
C LEU A 68 -5.30 -20.16 8.91
N HIS A 69 -6.13 -19.77 7.95
CA HIS A 69 -7.51 -20.25 7.84
C HIS A 69 -7.92 -20.50 6.38
N THR A 70 -8.00 -21.77 6.00
CA THR A 70 -8.50 -22.21 4.67
C THR A 70 -9.91 -21.69 4.41
N GLY A 71 -10.17 -21.28 3.16
CA GLY A 71 -11.42 -20.72 2.68
C GLY A 71 -11.60 -19.23 2.96
N ILE A 72 -10.68 -18.58 3.68
CA ILE A 72 -10.72 -17.14 3.94
C ILE A 72 -9.64 -16.45 3.13
N HIS A 73 -10.00 -15.47 2.31
CA HIS A 73 -9.06 -14.65 1.56
C HIS A 73 -8.89 -13.27 2.19
N VAL A 74 -7.66 -12.78 2.30
CA VAL A 74 -7.34 -11.46 2.86
C VAL A 74 -6.59 -10.64 1.83
N ILE A 75 -7.08 -9.42 1.55
CA ILE A 75 -6.53 -8.52 0.53
C ILE A 75 -6.31 -7.11 1.11
N GLY A 76 -5.68 -6.25 0.32
CA GLY A 76 -5.45 -4.85 0.64
C GLY A 76 -4.44 -4.69 1.77
N ASP A 77 -4.59 -3.61 2.54
CA ASP A 77 -3.63 -3.23 3.58
C ASP A 77 -3.46 -4.31 4.65
N ALA A 78 -4.47 -5.15 4.90
CA ALA A 78 -4.40 -6.20 5.91
C ALA A 78 -3.42 -7.32 5.54
N ALA A 79 -3.20 -7.58 4.24
CA ALA A 79 -2.43 -8.71 3.75
C ALA A 79 -0.90 -8.47 3.77
N ILE A 80 -0.15 -9.55 3.90
CA ILE A 80 1.29 -9.60 3.63
C ILE A 80 1.47 -9.97 2.15
N ALA A 81 1.41 -8.95 1.28
CA ALA A 81 1.42 -9.10 -0.18
C ALA A 81 2.82 -8.94 -0.81
N GLY A 82 3.84 -9.56 -0.18
CA GLY A 82 5.23 -9.47 -0.63
C GLY A 82 5.74 -8.02 -0.68
N VAL A 83 6.32 -7.63 -1.81
CA VAL A 83 6.89 -6.28 -2.00
C VAL A 83 5.87 -5.22 -2.44
N MET A 84 4.59 -5.57 -2.56
CA MET A 84 3.57 -4.58 -2.95
C MET A 84 3.32 -3.57 -1.82
N PRO A 85 3.21 -2.26 -2.14
CA PRO A 85 2.86 -1.27 -1.13
C PRO A 85 1.40 -1.42 -0.70
N LYS A 86 1.12 -1.05 0.55
CA LYS A 86 -0.25 -0.92 1.08
C LYS A 86 -0.89 0.35 0.48
N SER A 87 -1.57 0.18 -0.66
CA SER A 87 -2.14 1.27 -1.46
C SER A 87 -3.50 0.87 -2.03
N GLY A 88 -4.33 1.86 -2.38
CA GLY A 88 -5.61 1.62 -3.04
C GLY A 88 -5.47 0.90 -4.40
N PHE A 89 -4.39 1.17 -5.16
CA PHE A 89 -4.16 0.48 -6.43
C PHE A 89 -3.75 -0.98 -6.22
N SER A 90 -2.86 -1.24 -5.25
CA SER A 90 -2.51 -2.61 -4.85
C SER A 90 -3.75 -3.37 -4.42
N ALA A 91 -4.56 -2.81 -3.52
CA ALA A 91 -5.80 -3.43 -3.05
C ALA A 91 -6.76 -3.76 -4.20
N SER A 92 -6.94 -2.85 -5.16
CA SER A 92 -7.73 -3.09 -6.38
C SER A 92 -7.24 -4.29 -7.18
N LYS A 93 -5.92 -4.37 -7.43
CA LYS A 93 -5.36 -5.48 -8.22
C LYS A 93 -5.43 -6.81 -7.48
N GLN A 94 -5.14 -6.80 -6.18
CA GLN A 94 -5.27 -7.97 -5.32
C GLN A 94 -6.71 -8.48 -5.31
N ALA A 95 -7.70 -7.59 -5.23
CA ALA A 95 -9.11 -7.96 -5.29
C ALA A 95 -9.47 -8.69 -6.60
N LYS A 96 -8.98 -8.20 -7.75
CA LYS A 96 -9.22 -8.82 -9.06
C LYS A 96 -8.59 -10.21 -9.18
N VAL A 97 -7.34 -10.37 -8.72
CA VAL A 97 -6.67 -11.67 -8.67
C VAL A 97 -7.41 -12.63 -7.75
N THR A 98 -7.78 -12.17 -6.55
CA THR A 98 -8.51 -12.98 -5.56
C THR A 98 -9.86 -13.43 -6.10
N ALA A 99 -10.61 -12.52 -6.74
CA ALA A 99 -11.89 -12.86 -7.35
C ALA A 99 -11.75 -13.95 -8.43
N ALA A 100 -10.75 -13.83 -9.31
CA ALA A 100 -10.47 -14.84 -10.32
C ALA A 100 -10.08 -16.19 -9.68
N SER A 101 -9.21 -16.16 -8.66
CA SER A 101 -8.77 -17.35 -7.93
C SER A 101 -9.94 -18.04 -7.21
N VAL A 102 -10.79 -17.29 -6.50
CA VAL A 102 -11.98 -17.83 -5.82
C VAL A 102 -12.93 -18.48 -6.84
N ILE A 103 -13.17 -17.85 -7.99
CA ILE A 103 -13.99 -18.44 -9.06
C ILE A 103 -13.37 -19.74 -9.56
N SER A 104 -12.06 -19.80 -9.79
CA SER A 104 -11.38 -21.04 -10.19
C SER A 104 -11.52 -22.14 -9.15
N LEU A 105 -11.26 -21.83 -7.88
CA LEU A 105 -11.35 -22.78 -6.76
C LEU A 105 -12.77 -23.35 -6.61
N LEU A 106 -13.80 -22.49 -6.69
CA LEU A 106 -15.21 -22.92 -6.66
C LEU A 106 -15.62 -23.81 -7.84
N ASN A 107 -14.88 -23.75 -8.95
CA ASN A 107 -15.08 -24.61 -10.12
C ASN A 107 -14.09 -25.78 -10.15
N GLU A 108 -13.40 -26.08 -9.05
CA GLU A 108 -12.38 -27.15 -8.96
C GLU A 108 -11.28 -27.01 -10.02
N LYS A 109 -10.89 -25.76 -10.33
CA LYS A 109 -9.82 -25.43 -11.28
C LYS A 109 -8.64 -24.81 -10.55
N GLU A 110 -7.45 -25.06 -11.09
CA GLU A 110 -6.21 -24.44 -10.63
C GLU A 110 -6.24 -22.91 -10.86
N PRO A 111 -5.96 -22.09 -9.83
CA PRO A 111 -5.77 -20.66 -9.98
C PRO A 111 -4.61 -20.33 -10.93
N THR A 112 -4.76 -19.25 -11.70
CA THR A 112 -3.73 -18.77 -12.63
C THR A 112 -3.00 -17.57 -12.02
N SER A 113 -1.68 -17.51 -12.20
CA SER A 113 -0.90 -16.34 -11.79
C SER A 113 -1.11 -15.16 -12.74
N TYR A 114 -1.29 -13.95 -12.21
CA TYR A 114 -1.40 -12.71 -12.98
C TYR A 114 -0.29 -11.73 -12.62
N SER A 115 0.21 -10.99 -13.61
CA SER A 115 1.00 -9.79 -13.34
C SER A 115 0.09 -8.65 -12.90
N ILE A 116 0.44 -8.00 -11.79
CA ILE A 116 -0.33 -6.91 -11.20
C ILE A 116 0.54 -5.67 -11.04
N SER A 117 -0.07 -4.48 -11.06
CA SER A 117 0.65 -3.22 -11.01
C SER A 117 0.26 -2.37 -9.80
N ASN A 118 1.21 -1.58 -9.31
CA ASN A 118 0.96 -0.47 -8.39
C ASN A 118 1.35 0.85 -9.07
N THR A 119 0.55 1.90 -8.87
CA THR A 119 0.95 3.29 -9.09
C THR A 119 0.38 4.12 -7.95
N CYS A 120 1.24 4.89 -7.28
CA CYS A 120 0.82 5.90 -6.31
C CYS A 120 1.24 7.27 -6.84
N TYR A 121 0.27 8.17 -6.95
CA TYR A 121 0.50 9.57 -7.30
C TYR A 121 0.57 10.44 -6.04
N SER A 122 1.32 11.53 -6.10
CA SER A 122 1.41 12.52 -5.03
C SER A 122 1.43 13.92 -5.62
N PHE A 123 0.45 14.74 -5.24
CA PHE A 123 0.42 16.15 -5.59
C PHE A 123 1.32 16.93 -4.64
N LEU A 124 2.25 17.71 -5.19
CA LEU A 124 3.06 18.69 -4.46
C LEU A 124 2.47 20.10 -4.56
N ALA A 125 1.73 20.36 -5.64
CA ALA A 125 0.91 21.54 -5.87
C ALA A 125 -0.27 21.15 -6.78
N PRO A 126 -1.32 21.98 -6.94
CA PRO A 126 -2.50 21.63 -7.73
C PRO A 126 -2.22 21.17 -9.17
N ASP A 127 -1.18 21.70 -9.82
CA ASP A 127 -0.75 21.34 -11.18
C ASP A 127 0.63 20.66 -11.20
N TYR A 128 1.10 20.15 -10.05
CA TYR A 128 2.41 19.50 -9.92
C TYR A 128 2.24 18.19 -9.17
N ALA A 129 2.38 17.06 -9.86
CA ALA A 129 2.42 15.75 -9.23
C ALA A 129 3.66 14.95 -9.62
N ILE A 130 3.94 13.93 -8.81
CA ILE A 130 4.90 12.87 -9.06
C ILE A 130 4.22 11.51 -8.87
N SER A 131 4.88 10.45 -9.30
CA SER A 131 4.38 9.09 -9.19
C SER A 131 5.48 8.09 -8.86
N VAL A 132 5.07 6.99 -8.25
CA VAL A 132 5.85 5.77 -8.14
C VAL A 132 5.03 4.62 -8.69
N SER A 133 5.61 3.89 -9.65
CA SER A 133 4.96 2.76 -10.32
C SER A 133 5.81 1.50 -10.28
N ALA A 134 5.19 0.34 -10.33
CA ALA A 134 5.85 -0.96 -10.45
C ALA A 134 4.91 -2.03 -11.00
N ILE A 135 5.47 -3.03 -11.67
CA ILE A 135 4.77 -4.27 -12.04
C ILE A 135 5.33 -5.38 -11.16
N TYR A 136 4.44 -6.24 -10.68
CA TYR A 136 4.73 -7.39 -9.85
C TYR A 136 4.25 -8.65 -10.56
N GLN A 137 5.00 -9.72 -10.40
CA GLN A 137 4.64 -11.04 -10.87
C GLN A 137 4.96 -12.07 -9.79
N LEU A 138 4.23 -13.18 -9.79
CA LEU A 138 4.55 -14.30 -8.93
C LEU A 138 5.85 -14.94 -9.43
N SER A 139 6.82 -15.08 -8.53
CA SER A 139 8.02 -15.90 -8.73
C SER A 139 8.06 -16.89 -7.58
N ASP A 140 8.06 -18.19 -7.92
CA ASP A 140 7.86 -19.29 -6.98
C ASP A 140 6.53 -19.16 -6.21
N ARG A 141 6.56 -18.51 -5.04
CA ARG A 141 5.38 -18.29 -4.17
C ARG A 141 5.27 -16.86 -3.65
N GLU A 142 6.08 -15.95 -4.18
CA GLU A 142 6.11 -14.56 -3.74
C GLU A 142 5.94 -13.61 -4.92
N LEU A 143 5.18 -12.53 -4.70
CA LEU A 143 5.11 -11.41 -5.62
C LEU A 143 6.41 -10.64 -5.55
N VAL A 144 7.13 -10.63 -6.66
CA VAL A 144 8.38 -9.89 -6.82
C VAL A 144 8.20 -8.78 -7.85
N LYS A 145 8.92 -7.68 -7.67
CA LYS A 145 8.94 -6.60 -8.66
C LYS A 145 9.63 -7.08 -9.93
N VAL A 146 8.97 -6.93 -11.08
CA VAL A 146 9.55 -7.24 -12.39
C VAL A 146 10.73 -6.30 -12.65
N LYS A 147 11.90 -6.86 -12.96
CA LYS A 147 13.13 -6.09 -13.21
C LYS A 147 12.90 -5.09 -14.36
N GLY A 148 13.26 -3.83 -14.12
CA GLY A 148 13.08 -2.75 -15.09
C GLY A 148 11.65 -2.22 -15.22
N SER A 149 10.68 -2.74 -14.45
CA SER A 149 9.32 -2.22 -14.46
C SER A 149 9.13 -1.02 -13.53
N GLY A 150 8.41 -0.03 -14.03
CA GLY A 150 8.07 1.18 -13.28
C GLY A 150 9.28 1.99 -12.84
N GLY A 151 9.18 2.64 -11.67
CA GLY A 151 10.14 3.62 -11.18
C GLY A 151 9.44 4.76 -10.45
N VAL A 152 10.24 5.69 -9.94
CA VAL A 152 9.76 7.00 -9.48
C VAL A 152 9.91 7.99 -10.62
N SER A 153 9.09 9.04 -10.63
CA SER A 153 9.25 10.12 -11.60
C SER A 153 10.68 10.68 -11.54
N PRO A 154 11.33 10.95 -12.69
CA PRO A 154 12.70 11.47 -12.71
C PRO A 154 12.80 12.76 -11.91
N LEU A 155 13.84 12.96 -11.09
CA LEU A 155 13.97 14.18 -10.27
C LEU A 155 14.02 15.47 -11.10
N ASN A 156 14.72 15.42 -12.24
CA ASN A 156 14.95 16.55 -13.13
C ASN A 156 13.96 16.61 -14.31
N ALA A 157 12.72 16.15 -14.10
CA ALA A 157 11.69 16.23 -15.14
C ALA A 157 11.23 17.68 -15.38
N GLU A 158 10.83 17.97 -16.61
CA GLU A 158 10.32 19.29 -17.00
C GLU A 158 8.98 19.58 -16.31
N LEU A 159 8.64 20.88 -16.15
CA LEU A 159 7.36 21.28 -15.56
C LEU A 159 6.13 20.77 -16.35
N SER A 160 6.28 20.58 -17.66
CA SER A 160 5.23 19.99 -18.51
C SER A 160 4.93 18.55 -18.11
N GLU A 161 5.94 17.77 -17.73
CA GLU A 161 5.76 16.39 -17.25
C GLU A 161 5.03 16.39 -15.90
N ARG A 162 5.37 17.29 -14.99
CA ARG A 162 4.71 17.43 -13.68
C ARG A 162 3.23 17.78 -13.79
N ARG A 163 2.90 18.65 -14.75
CA ARG A 163 1.52 19.00 -15.09
C ARG A 163 0.77 17.83 -15.71
N ALA A 164 1.43 17.07 -16.59
CA ALA A 164 0.85 15.85 -17.14
C ALA A 164 0.58 14.81 -16.03
N GLU A 165 1.53 14.60 -15.11
CA GLU A 165 1.34 13.71 -13.96
C GLU A 165 0.17 14.15 -13.07
N ALA A 166 -0.05 15.46 -12.87
CA ALA A 166 -1.20 15.97 -12.13
C ALA A 166 -2.53 15.62 -12.81
N VAL A 167 -2.60 15.76 -14.14
CA VAL A 167 -3.78 15.32 -14.92
C VAL A 167 -3.97 13.81 -14.81
N TYR A 168 -2.90 13.02 -14.96
CA TYR A 168 -2.97 11.56 -14.85
C TYR A 168 -3.40 11.10 -13.47
N ALA A 169 -2.93 11.75 -12.41
CA ALA A 169 -3.31 11.45 -11.03
C ALA A 169 -4.82 11.65 -10.81
N GLN A 170 -5.38 12.76 -11.30
CA GLN A 170 -6.82 12.98 -11.22
C GLN A 170 -7.59 11.93 -12.03
N ARG A 171 -7.16 11.62 -13.26
CA ARG A 171 -7.81 10.59 -14.08
C ARG A 171 -7.71 9.20 -13.50
N TRP A 172 -6.59 8.89 -12.84
CA TRP A 172 -6.42 7.66 -12.09
C TRP A 172 -7.43 7.56 -10.95
N TYR A 173 -7.62 8.65 -10.19
CA TYR A 173 -8.63 8.68 -9.12
C TYR A 173 -10.04 8.46 -9.69
N ASP A 174 -10.45 9.21 -10.71
CA ASP A 174 -11.77 9.05 -11.33
C ASP A 174 -11.99 7.61 -11.83
N SER A 175 -10.96 7.04 -12.49
CA SER A 175 -11.05 5.71 -13.09
C SER A 175 -11.07 4.60 -12.05
N ILE A 176 -10.24 4.68 -11.00
CA ILE A 176 -10.20 3.63 -9.97
C ILE A 176 -11.46 3.64 -9.12
N THR A 177 -12.04 4.81 -8.83
CA THR A 177 -13.30 4.89 -8.09
C THR A 177 -14.46 4.34 -8.91
N GLN A 178 -14.53 4.67 -10.20
CA GLN A 178 -15.56 4.14 -11.11
C GLN A 178 -15.45 2.61 -11.26
N ASP A 179 -14.22 2.08 -11.38
CA ASP A 179 -13.95 0.64 -11.46
C ASP A 179 -14.36 -0.11 -10.19
N MET A 180 -14.22 0.50 -9.02
CA MET A 180 -14.57 -0.10 -7.73
C MET A 180 -16.05 -0.01 -7.39
N PHE A 181 -16.68 1.12 -7.69
CA PHE A 181 -17.96 1.50 -7.08
C PHE A 181 -19.11 1.76 -8.07
N GLY A 182 -18.85 1.71 -9.38
CA GLY A 182 -19.85 2.05 -10.39
C GLY A 182 -20.07 3.54 -10.52
#